data_AF-A0A8S9I3U1-F1
#
_entry.id   AF-A0A8S9I3U1-F1
#
_cell.length_a   1.000
_cell.length_b   1.000
_cell.length_c   1.000
_cell.angle_alpha   90.00
_cell.angle_beta   90.00
_cell.angle_gamma   90.00
#
_symmetry.space_group_name_H-M   'P 1'
#
loop_
_entity.id
_entity.type
_entity.pdbx_description
1 polymer ?
#
loop_
_entity_poly.entity_id
_entity_poly.type
_entity_poly.pdbx_seq_one_letter_code
_entity_poly.pdbx_strand_id
1 'polypeptide(L)'
;MGVRSSKAVDPVVSRRYSLESEATLVVRRRPQMVNGGGFVVSNSKQEVVFTVDGCGVLGTKDKLVLKNGDGNDLLLIRKMGGMVQALNMVHKKWEGFGYDKEGTEKLLFTLKDPKESCLVQHGLIRILVHGKPKISTCNIYNNNYVQIRGSFAERDCNIMDSDGRNIAQVIRTS
;
A
#
# COMPACT_ATOMS: atom_id res chain seq x y z
N MET A 1 3.68 30.98 -9.29
CA MET A 1 2.77 30.14 -8.46
C MET A 1 2.03 29.21 -9.40
N GLY A 2 2.40 27.93 -9.45
CA GLY A 2 1.78 26.95 -10.35
C GLY A 2 0.41 26.52 -9.83
N VAL A 3 -0.59 26.56 -10.69
CA VAL A 3 -1.94 26.05 -10.43
C VAL A 3 -1.84 24.55 -10.14
N ARG A 4 -2.26 24.11 -8.95
CA ARG A 4 -2.37 22.68 -8.63
C ARG A 4 -3.29 22.03 -9.66
N SER A 5 -2.79 21.07 -10.42
CA SER A 5 -3.62 20.15 -11.18
C SER A 5 -4.64 19.52 -10.22
N SER A 6 -5.93 19.66 -10.51
CA SER A 6 -7.06 19.14 -9.72
C SER A 6 -7.11 17.60 -9.63
N LYS A 7 -6.07 16.92 -10.14
CA LYS A 7 -5.96 15.46 -10.28
C LYS A 7 -5.04 14.79 -9.24
N ALA A 8 -4.34 15.55 -8.40
CA ALA A 8 -3.36 14.96 -7.49
C ALA A 8 -4.03 14.37 -6.23
N VAL A 9 -3.86 13.06 -6.02
CA VAL A 9 -4.16 12.41 -4.74
C VAL A 9 -3.11 12.85 -3.72
N ASP A 10 -3.55 13.18 -2.50
CA ASP A 10 -2.62 13.54 -1.43
C ASP A 10 -1.65 12.39 -1.12
N PRO A 11 -0.35 12.69 -0.96
CA PRO A 11 0.65 11.67 -0.67
C PRO A 11 0.38 10.99 0.69
N VAL A 12 0.44 9.66 0.70
CA VAL A 12 0.22 8.85 1.93
C VAL A 12 1.48 8.79 2.80
N VAL A 13 2.64 8.50 2.18
CA VAL A 13 3.92 8.34 2.90
C VAL A 13 4.69 9.65 2.96
N SER A 14 4.99 10.23 1.79
CA SER A 14 5.69 11.52 1.67
C SER A 14 5.59 12.04 0.23
N ARG A 15 5.59 13.36 0.07
CA ARG A 15 5.59 14.02 -1.25
C ARG A 15 6.81 13.65 -2.11
N ARG A 16 7.93 13.26 -1.50
CA ARG A 16 9.13 12.82 -2.25
C ARG A 16 8.91 11.57 -3.10
N TYR A 17 7.85 10.81 -2.81
CA TYR A 17 7.45 9.62 -3.56
C TYR A 17 6.29 9.89 -4.53
N SER A 18 6.03 11.17 -4.82
CA SER A 18 5.03 11.60 -5.80
C SER A 18 5.75 12.11 -7.05
N LEU A 19 5.24 11.72 -8.21
CA LEU A 19 5.69 12.20 -9.52
C LEU A 19 4.54 12.96 -10.20
N GLU A 20 4.88 13.96 -11.00
CA GLU A 20 3.89 14.74 -11.76
C GLU A 20 3.39 13.99 -12.99
N SER A 21 4.21 13.08 -13.53
CA SER A 21 3.87 12.19 -14.63
C SER A 21 3.78 10.75 -14.17
N GLU A 22 3.10 9.93 -14.97
CA GLU A 22 3.02 8.48 -14.75
C GLU A 22 4.41 7.85 -14.76
N ALA A 23 4.60 6.85 -13.90
CA ALA A 23 5.83 6.07 -13.81
C ALA A 23 5.52 4.58 -13.88
N THR A 24 6.33 3.84 -14.64
CA THR A 24 6.25 2.38 -14.72
C THR A 24 7.23 1.77 -13.72
N LEU A 25 6.70 0.87 -12.89
CA LEU A 25 7.48 0.09 -11.93
C LEU A 25 7.39 -1.40 -12.29
N VAL A 26 8.53 -2.08 -12.17
CA VAL A 26 8.63 -3.53 -12.38
C VAL A 26 8.86 -4.19 -11.03
N VAL A 27 7.98 -5.13 -10.66
CA VAL A 27 8.10 -5.89 -9.41
C VAL A 27 8.64 -7.29 -9.72
N ARG A 28 9.75 -7.65 -9.10
CA ARG A 28 10.37 -8.98 -9.23
C ARG A 28 10.48 -9.65 -7.87
N ARG A 29 10.09 -10.92 -7.79
CA ARG A 29 10.32 -11.74 -6.60
C ARG A 29 11.80 -12.06 -6.44
N ARG A 30 12.34 -11.93 -5.23
CA ARG A 30 13.67 -12.43 -4.87
C ARG A 30 13.59 -13.90 -4.42
N PRO A 31 14.55 -14.75 -4.82
CA PRO A 31 14.66 -16.11 -4.30
C PRO A 31 14.80 -16.13 -2.78
N GLN A 32 14.23 -17.14 -2.11
CA GLN A 32 14.24 -17.24 -0.64
C GLN A 32 15.65 -17.29 -0.03
N MET A 33 16.62 -17.85 -0.76
CA MET A 33 18.02 -17.97 -0.32
C MET A 33 18.76 -16.62 -0.29
N VAL A 34 18.21 -15.57 -0.91
CA VAL A 34 18.82 -14.23 -0.97
C VAL A 34 18.12 -13.34 0.05
N ASN A 35 18.80 -13.01 1.15
CA ASN A 35 18.29 -12.14 2.22
C ASN A 35 16.88 -12.52 2.72
N GLY A 36 16.57 -13.82 2.73
CA GLY A 36 15.27 -14.33 3.16
C GLY A 36 14.12 -14.10 2.18
N GLY A 37 14.35 -13.80 0.90
CA GLY A 37 13.31 -13.65 -0.12
C GLY A 37 12.79 -12.22 -0.29
N GLY A 38 11.49 -12.06 -0.54
CA GLY A 38 10.88 -10.72 -0.72
C GLY A 38 10.74 -10.27 -2.17
N PHE A 39 10.66 -8.95 -2.36
CA PHE A 39 10.47 -8.31 -3.67
C PHE A 39 11.47 -7.18 -3.90
N VAL A 40 11.82 -6.97 -5.16
CA VAL A 40 12.58 -5.82 -5.65
C VAL A 40 11.70 -5.08 -6.64
N VAL A 41 11.65 -3.76 -6.49
CA VAL A 41 10.91 -2.87 -7.39
C VAL A 41 11.91 -1.98 -8.10
N SER A 42 11.89 -1.99 -9.43
CA SER A 42 12.75 -1.16 -10.27
C SER A 42 11.94 -0.22 -11.15
N ASN A 43 12.54 0.89 -11.55
CA ASN A 43 11.97 1.80 -12.55
C ASN A 43 12.23 1.30 -13.99
N SER A 44 11.81 2.08 -14.99
CA SER A 44 12.03 1.76 -16.42
C SER A 44 13.50 1.71 -16.85
N LYS A 45 14.41 2.32 -16.07
CA LYS A 45 15.86 2.26 -16.26
C LYS A 45 16.52 1.07 -15.56
N GLN A 46 15.72 0.17 -14.99
CA GLN A 46 16.19 -0.98 -14.19
C GLN A 46 16.88 -0.60 -12.88
N GLU A 47 16.78 0.66 -12.44
CA GLU A 47 17.31 1.10 -11.16
C GLU A 47 16.37 0.64 -10.04
N VAL A 48 16.92 0.06 -8.97
CA VAL A 48 16.15 -0.38 -7.81
C VAL A 48 15.67 0.84 -7.03
N VAL A 49 14.35 1.00 -6.94
CA VAL A 49 13.72 2.14 -6.23
C VAL A 49 13.14 1.72 -4.89
N PHE A 50 12.73 0.45 -4.75
CA PHE A 50 12.27 -0.10 -3.48
C PHE A 50 12.65 -1.56 -3.33
N THR A 51 12.77 -2.00 -2.08
CA THR A 51 12.84 -3.43 -1.73
C THR A 51 11.82 -3.75 -0.64
N VAL A 52 11.30 -4.97 -0.64
CA VAL A 52 10.36 -5.44 0.37
C VAL A 52 10.95 -6.69 1.02
N ASP A 53 11.19 -6.59 2.34
CA ASP A 53 11.63 -7.68 3.19
C ASP A 53 10.44 -8.25 3.98
N GLY A 54 10.58 -9.49 4.49
CA GLY A 54 9.57 -10.14 5.32
C GLY A 54 8.69 -11.20 4.64
N CYS A 55 8.85 -11.44 3.33
CA CYS A 55 8.09 -12.47 2.60
C CYS A 55 8.81 -13.84 2.48
N GLY A 56 9.82 -14.14 3.29
CA GLY A 56 10.43 -15.48 3.26
C GLY A 56 11.10 -15.85 4.58
N VAL A 57 11.97 -16.85 4.55
CA VAL A 57 12.28 -17.72 5.71
C VAL A 57 12.90 -16.96 6.89
N LEU A 58 13.64 -15.88 6.62
CA LEU A 58 14.29 -15.06 7.64
C LEU A 58 13.44 -13.84 8.07
N GLY A 59 12.27 -13.66 7.46
CA GLY A 59 11.34 -12.58 7.79
C GLY A 59 10.61 -12.82 9.11
N THR A 60 10.25 -11.76 9.82
CA THR A 60 9.29 -11.87 10.93
C THR A 60 7.90 -12.16 10.35
N LYS A 61 7.30 -13.28 10.74
CA LYS A 61 5.92 -13.62 10.36
C LYS A 61 5.00 -12.42 10.61
N ASP A 62 4.07 -12.19 9.68
CA ASP A 62 3.07 -11.13 9.78
C ASP A 62 3.64 -9.69 9.76
N LYS A 63 4.91 -9.51 9.38
CA LYS A 63 5.52 -8.19 9.18
C LYS A 63 6.23 -8.10 7.84
N LEU A 64 6.05 -6.98 7.15
CA LEU A 64 6.75 -6.63 5.91
C LEU A 64 7.39 -5.25 6.08
N VAL A 65 8.61 -5.09 5.58
CA VAL A 65 9.31 -3.80 5.59
C VAL A 65 9.57 -3.37 4.16
N LEU A 66 9.03 -2.23 3.77
CA LEU A 66 9.36 -1.54 2.53
C LEU A 66 10.54 -0.61 2.79
N LYS A 67 11.61 -0.76 2.02
CA LYS A 67 12.82 0.07 2.04
C LYS A 67 12.94 0.88 0.76
N ASN A 68 13.58 2.04 0.83
CA ASN A 68 13.92 2.85 -0.35
C ASN A 68 15.12 2.26 -1.12
N GLY A 69 15.51 2.91 -2.23
CA GLY A 69 16.67 2.52 -3.05
C GLY A 69 18.00 2.53 -2.28
N ASP A 70 18.11 3.32 -1.20
CA ASP A 70 19.29 3.37 -0.33
C ASP A 70 19.30 2.27 0.76
N GLY A 71 18.22 1.48 0.86
CA GLY A 71 18.05 0.44 1.88
C GLY A 71 17.47 0.92 3.21
N ASN A 72 17.09 2.20 3.33
CA ASN A 72 16.46 2.78 4.51
C ASN A 72 14.98 2.37 4.62
N ASP A 73 14.53 2.06 5.84
CA ASP A 73 13.15 1.68 6.12
C ASP A 73 12.19 2.85 5.85
N LEU A 74 11.12 2.58 5.11
CA LEU A 74 10.09 3.56 4.76
C LEU A 74 8.75 3.27 5.40
N LEU A 75 8.35 2.01 5.34
CA LEU A 75 7.03 1.60 5.77
C LEU A 75 7.10 0.20 6.37
N LEU A 76 6.57 0.06 7.56
CA LEU A 76 6.36 -1.20 8.23
C LEU A 76 4.89 -1.60 8.09
N ILE A 77 4.63 -2.74 7.46
CA ILE A 77 3.28 -3.28 7.29
C ILE A 77 3.14 -4.48 8.23
N ARG A 78 2.18 -4.44 9.15
CA ARG A 78 1.94 -5.50 10.13
C ARG A 78 0.56 -6.10 9.92
N LYS A 79 0.47 -7.43 9.87
CA LYS A 79 -0.78 -8.15 10.04
C LYS A 79 -1.07 -8.27 11.51
N MET A 80 -2.19 -7.73 11.95
CA MET A 80 -2.65 -7.89 13.32
C MET A 80 -3.50 -9.15 13.41
N GLY A 81 -3.07 -10.09 14.27
CA GLY A 81 -3.82 -11.29 14.63
C GLY A 81 -5.10 -10.94 15.40
N GLY A 82 -6.11 -11.81 15.30
CA GLY A 82 -7.47 -11.57 15.79
C GLY A 82 -7.55 -11.05 17.23
N MET A 83 -8.14 -9.87 17.40
CA MET A 83 -8.66 -9.44 18.71
C MET A 83 -9.74 -10.44 19.15
N VAL A 84 -9.70 -10.84 20.41
CA VAL A 84 -10.35 -12.01 21.02
C VAL A 84 -11.87 -12.15 20.75
N GLN A 85 -12.22 -13.30 20.15
CA GLN A 85 -13.30 -14.29 20.41
C GLN A 85 -14.58 -13.96 21.22
N ALA A 86 -15.13 -12.75 21.24
CA ALA A 86 -16.46 -12.55 21.85
C ALA A 86 -17.64 -12.66 20.86
N LEU A 87 -17.42 -12.45 19.55
CA LEU A 87 -18.53 -12.23 18.59
C LEU A 87 -18.34 -12.89 17.20
N ASN A 88 -17.65 -14.04 17.09
CA ASN A 88 -17.54 -14.81 15.84
C ASN A 88 -17.10 -14.01 14.59
N MET A 89 -16.20 -13.04 14.72
CA MET A 89 -15.65 -12.33 13.56
C MET A 89 -14.18 -11.98 13.75
N VAL A 90 -13.29 -12.93 13.42
CA VAL A 90 -11.84 -12.69 13.35
C VAL A 90 -11.57 -11.87 12.09
N HIS A 91 -11.54 -10.55 12.22
CA HIS A 91 -11.04 -9.69 11.15
C HIS A 91 -9.53 -9.64 11.22
N LYS A 92 -8.87 -10.38 10.33
CA LYS A 92 -7.47 -10.12 9.98
C LYS A 92 -7.41 -8.70 9.43
N LYS A 93 -6.61 -7.83 10.06
CA LYS A 93 -6.36 -6.46 9.61
C LYS A 93 -4.87 -6.26 9.36
N TRP A 94 -4.56 -5.41 8.41
CA TRP A 94 -3.22 -4.94 8.13
C TRP A 94 -3.12 -3.47 8.49
N GLU A 95 -1.99 -3.09 9.07
CA GLU A 95 -1.68 -1.71 9.45
C GLU A 95 -0.33 -1.33 8.88
N GLY A 96 -0.28 -0.16 8.23
CA GLY A 96 0.94 0.42 7.67
C GLY A 96 1.42 1.58 8.51
N PHE A 97 2.68 1.53 8.93
CA PHE A 97 3.33 2.53 9.78
C PHE A 97 4.48 3.18 9.02
N GLY A 98 4.48 4.50 8.97
CA GLY A 98 5.67 5.28 8.61
C GLY A 98 6.41 5.71 9.87
N TYR A 99 7.45 6.51 9.70
CA TYR A 99 8.24 7.08 10.79
C TYR A 99 8.19 8.61 10.73
N ASP A 100 8.03 9.25 11.88
CA ASP A 100 8.21 10.71 11.99
C ASP A 100 9.70 11.09 12.04
N LYS A 101 9.99 12.39 12.25
CA LYS A 101 11.37 12.89 12.23
C LYS A 101 12.18 12.37 13.41
N GLU A 102 11.49 12.05 14.50
CA GLU A 102 12.01 11.52 15.74
C GLU A 102 12.17 9.98 15.68
N GLY A 103 11.73 9.35 14.58
CA GLY A 103 11.81 7.90 14.38
C GLY A 103 10.64 7.12 15.01
N THR A 104 9.61 7.81 15.50
CA THR A 104 8.44 7.18 16.10
C THR A 104 7.50 6.64 15.03
N GLU A 105 6.96 5.45 15.25
CA GLU A 105 5.97 4.84 14.36
C GLU A 105 4.69 5.67 14.31
N LYS A 106 4.25 6.05 13.10
CA LYS A 106 3.00 6.74 12.84
C LYS A 106 2.11 5.91 11.93
N LEU A 107 0.89 5.61 12.40
CA LEU A 107 -0.10 4.90 11.59
C LEU A 107 -0.48 5.71 10.34
N LEU A 108 -0.25 5.16 9.16
CA LEU A 108 -0.54 5.78 7.86
C LEU A 108 -1.76 5.18 7.19
N PHE A 109 -1.98 3.87 7.33
CA PHE A 109 -3.17 3.24 6.75
C PHE A 109 -3.57 1.96 7.48
N THR A 110 -4.84 1.59 7.32
CA THR A 110 -5.38 0.30 7.73
C THR A 110 -6.14 -0.36 6.60
N LEU A 111 -6.04 -1.68 6.51
CA LEU A 111 -6.79 -2.50 5.57
C LEU A 111 -7.40 -3.66 6.35
N LYS A 112 -8.67 -3.97 6.10
CA LYS A 112 -9.28 -5.22 6.57
C LYS A 112 -9.20 -6.24 5.44
N ASP A 113 -8.84 -7.48 5.76
CA ASP A 113 -8.99 -8.56 4.80
C ASP A 113 -10.47 -8.56 4.33
N PRO A 114 -10.74 -8.64 3.02
CA PRO A 114 -12.10 -8.77 2.53
C PRO A 114 -12.74 -9.99 3.22
N LYS A 115 -14.01 -9.86 3.62
CA LYS A 115 -14.71 -10.94 4.33
C LYS A 115 -14.60 -12.22 3.49
N GLU A 116 -14.14 -13.31 4.10
CA GLU A 116 -14.17 -14.64 3.48
C GLU A 116 -15.61 -15.15 3.47
N SER A 117 -16.47 -14.54 2.65
CA SER A 117 -17.76 -15.11 2.30
C SER A 117 -17.57 -15.97 1.06
N CYS A 118 -18.05 -17.22 1.10
CA CYS A 118 -18.06 -18.20 -0.01
C CYS A 118 -18.74 -17.75 -1.32
N LEU A 119 -19.13 -16.48 -1.43
CA LEU A 119 -19.67 -15.88 -2.64
C LEU A 119 -18.57 -15.01 -3.22
N VAL A 120 -18.15 -15.34 -4.43
CA VAL A 120 -17.15 -14.63 -5.24
C VAL A 120 -17.66 -13.20 -5.51
N GLN A 121 -17.51 -12.32 -4.52
CA GLN A 121 -17.52 -10.89 -4.76
C GLN A 121 -16.13 -10.56 -5.28
N HIS A 122 -16.05 -10.15 -6.55
CA HIS A 122 -14.85 -9.55 -7.13
C HIS A 122 -14.28 -8.52 -6.14
N GLY A 123 -13.17 -8.91 -5.49
CA GLY A 123 -12.83 -8.46 -4.15
C GLY A 123 -12.47 -6.99 -4.09
N LEU A 124 -13.43 -6.15 -3.73
CA LEU A 124 -13.15 -4.75 -3.42
C LEU A 124 -12.36 -4.67 -2.11
N ILE A 125 -11.08 -4.35 -2.22
CA ILE A 125 -10.21 -4.07 -1.07
C ILE A 125 -10.27 -2.57 -0.80
N ARG A 126 -10.59 -2.17 0.43
CA ARG A 126 -10.60 -0.77 0.86
C ARG A 126 -9.49 -0.50 1.86
N ILE A 127 -8.58 0.39 1.50
CA ILE A 127 -7.48 0.84 2.35
C ILE A 127 -7.87 2.20 2.92
N LEU A 128 -8.04 2.29 4.24
CA LEU A 128 -8.28 3.54 4.95
C LEU A 128 -6.93 4.23 5.21
N VAL A 129 -6.80 5.48 4.79
CA VAL A 129 -5.60 6.32 4.95
C VAL A 129 -5.80 7.26 6.13
N HIS A 130 -4.83 7.31 7.04
CA HIS A 130 -4.84 8.13 8.25
C HIS A 130 -3.92 9.34 8.11
N GLY A 131 -4.12 10.35 8.96
CA GLY A 131 -3.19 11.47 9.10
C GLY A 131 -3.18 12.49 7.94
N LYS A 132 -4.17 12.47 7.04
CA LYS A 132 -4.34 13.55 6.05
C LYS A 132 -4.59 14.89 6.75
N PRO A 133 -3.98 16.01 6.32
CA PRO A 133 -4.33 17.32 6.83
C PRO A 133 -5.82 17.59 6.61
N LYS A 134 -6.56 17.95 7.67
CA LYS A 134 -7.92 18.44 7.54
C LYS A 134 -7.86 19.82 6.86
N ILE A 135 -7.88 19.87 5.53
CA ILE A 135 -8.13 21.12 4.83
C ILE A 135 -9.62 21.38 5.00
N SER A 136 -9.91 22.30 5.92
CA SER A 136 -11.23 22.80 6.26
C SER A 136 -11.85 23.50 5.05
N THR A 137 -12.69 22.80 4.31
CA THR A 137 -13.78 23.39 3.52
C THR A 137 -14.80 22.30 3.25
N CYS A 138 -15.88 22.33 4.07
CA CYS A 138 -17.23 21.85 3.74
C CYS A 138 -17.32 20.68 2.74
N ASN A 139 -16.90 19.48 3.14
CA ASN A 139 -17.52 18.24 2.67
C ASN A 139 -17.42 17.19 3.77
N ILE A 140 -18.59 16.73 4.24
CA ILE A 140 -18.82 15.85 5.39
C ILE A 140 -18.47 14.37 5.06
N TYR A 141 -18.01 14.08 3.84
CA TYR A 141 -17.54 12.76 3.45
C TYR A 141 -16.03 12.65 3.59
N ASN A 142 -15.59 11.91 4.60
CA ASN A 142 -14.20 11.49 4.81
C ASN A 142 -13.73 10.61 3.62
N ASN A 143 -13.29 11.25 2.55
CA ASN A 143 -12.68 10.67 1.35
C ASN A 143 -11.23 10.21 1.61
N ASN A 144 -11.06 9.46 2.70
CA ASN A 144 -9.77 9.03 3.23
C ASN A 144 -9.51 7.56 2.92
N TYR A 145 -9.97 7.06 1.78
CA TYR A 145 -9.71 5.68 1.39
C TYR A 145 -9.24 5.57 -0.05
N VAL A 146 -8.53 4.48 -0.31
CA VAL A 146 -8.15 4.01 -1.64
C VAL A 146 -8.82 2.66 -1.85
N GLN A 147 -9.28 2.39 -3.07
CA GLN A 147 -9.91 1.13 -3.45
C GLN A 147 -8.97 0.34 -4.35
N ILE A 148 -8.89 -0.98 -4.16
CA ILE A 148 -8.30 -1.89 -5.14
C ILE A 148 -9.42 -2.77 -5.69
N ARG A 149 -9.51 -2.85 -7.01
CA ARG A 149 -10.42 -3.73 -7.77
C ARG A 149 -9.63 -4.59 -8.74
N GLY A 150 -10.30 -5.57 -9.34
CA GLY A 150 -9.70 -6.53 -10.26
C GLY A 150 -9.16 -7.76 -9.54
N SER A 151 -8.38 -8.55 -10.26
CA SER A 151 -7.82 -9.83 -9.88
C SER A 151 -6.30 -9.82 -10.03
N PHE A 152 -5.60 -10.12 -8.94
CA PHE A 152 -4.14 -10.21 -8.98
C PHE A 152 -3.67 -11.36 -9.90
N ALA A 153 -4.43 -12.46 -9.96
CA ALA A 153 -4.13 -13.60 -10.82
C ALA A 153 -4.25 -13.24 -12.31
N GLU A 154 -5.22 -12.40 -12.67
CA GLU A 154 -5.45 -11.94 -14.04
C GLU A 154 -4.57 -10.75 -14.42
N ARG A 155 -3.89 -10.14 -13.44
CA ARG A 155 -3.01 -8.96 -13.57
C ARG A 155 -3.77 -7.73 -14.09
N ASP A 156 -5.00 -7.55 -13.65
CA ASP A 156 -5.90 -6.44 -14.02
C ASP A 156 -6.27 -5.57 -12.80
N CYS A 157 -5.47 -5.64 -11.73
CA CYS A 157 -5.72 -4.85 -10.53
C CYS A 157 -5.63 -3.34 -10.82
N ASN A 158 -6.64 -2.60 -10.38
CA ASN A 158 -6.68 -1.14 -10.44
C ASN A 158 -6.78 -0.55 -9.04
N ILE A 159 -5.95 0.45 -8.76
CA ILE A 159 -5.93 1.20 -7.51
C ILE A 159 -6.56 2.55 -7.80
N MET A 160 -7.65 2.87 -7.11
CA MET A 160 -8.44 4.08 -7.34
C MET A 160 -8.56 4.93 -6.09
N ASP A 161 -8.63 6.25 -6.26
CA ASP A 161 -8.96 7.15 -5.17
C ASP A 161 -10.43 7.04 -4.74
N SER A 162 -10.81 7.82 -3.73
CA SER A 162 -12.17 7.89 -3.21
C SER A 162 -13.20 8.41 -4.22
N ASP A 163 -12.75 9.13 -5.25
CA ASP A 163 -13.59 9.70 -6.30
C ASP A 163 -13.76 8.72 -7.48
N GLY A 164 -13.13 7.53 -7.38
CA GLY A 164 -13.18 6.48 -8.41
C GLY A 164 -12.20 6.69 -9.56
N ARG A 165 -11.25 7.62 -9.44
CA ARG A 165 -10.23 7.86 -10.46
C ARG A 165 -9.10 6.85 -10.28
N ASN A 166 -8.60 6.30 -11.39
CA ASN A 166 -7.48 5.36 -11.37
C ASN A 166 -6.17 6.10 -11.05
N ILE A 167 -5.41 5.60 -10.09
CA ILE A 167 -4.16 6.23 -9.59
C ILE A 167 -2.95 5.31 -9.74
N ALA A 168 -3.18 4.02 -9.91
CA ALA A 168 -2.18 3.05 -10.34
C ALA A 168 -2.88 1.79 -10.87
N GLN A 169 -2.23 1.08 -11.79
CA GLN A 169 -2.76 -0.15 -12.37
C GLN A 169 -1.65 -1.20 -12.51
N VAL A 170 -2.02 -2.46 -12.36
CA VAL A 170 -1.16 -3.59 -12.72
C VAL A 170 -1.33 -3.84 -14.21
N ILE A 171 -0.22 -3.95 -14.93
CA ILE A 171 -0.20 -4.17 -16.37
C ILE A 171 0.46 -5.52 -16.63
N ARG A 172 -0.15 -6.33 -17.50
CA ARG A 172 0.48 -7.54 -18.00
C ARG A 172 1.61 -7.15 -18.96
N THR A 173 2.85 -7.36 -18.54
CA THR A 173 3.99 -7.37 -19.47
C THR A 173 3.90 -8.63 -20.31
N SER A 174 3.68 -8.45 -21.62
CA SER A 174 3.72 -9.50 -22.65
C SER A 174 5.11 -10.09 -22.80
#